data_AF-A0A8T3DUV0-F1
#
_entry.id   AF-A0A8T3DUV0-F1
#
_cell.length_a   1.000
_cell.length_b   1.000
_cell.length_c   1.000
_cell.angle_alpha   90.00
_cell.angle_beta   90.00
_cell.angle_gamma   90.00
#
_symmetry.space_group_name_H-M   'P 1'
#
loop_
_entity.id
_entity.type
_entity.pdbx_description
1 polymer ?
#
loop_
_entity_poly.entity_id
_entity_poly.type
_entity_poly.pdbx_seq_one_letter_code
_entity_poly.pdbx_strand_id
1 'polypeptide(L)'
;MNQEAGSRFAVSSGGKVISNGFSVYTNAYVGYVEFYTRGNSRRWRAKIKIPGPYWTHILFTWTLKDGLKVYVNGTFDVSDPEGSVSSHYGDTYQELVIGTANDDSYKHYVTGAFDEFVIWERALSPYEIWLYYKAATGQSVFTSTTAYVPTSTPTTVNTPVPTESSFTTVTNLPEEVESYEYPEPKPDVLESVSISLPEKNISQDTANNLTQAFLKSVQEVLSSPGWPEVEEHSPPMVSGLIQTVDEVMMNMVNNLESSPQSVISIGGKSSVADYSLMKIPQNYNLPLYRFPMQGKNYISVPGEAFTQQSQTTIVGLFYHNMHNYYKEISPLKTKINEATDFKDHKIQVASFLISLKVEPSPALSVNLSGAPLIKIVLTHVLNKEQYSLASNQSNKVFLYCAFLDYSTKEGVWSNEGCVRSSGNLTYSVCLCNHLTNFAILMQVVPLELFVPVSDCAISQPSSSSPAHTPVADGEGGTGPLSPAGSSTAPVSQALSL
;
A
#
# COMPACT_ATOMS: atom_id res chain seq x y z
N MET A 1 2.22 28.86 34.87
CA MET A 1 1.68 28.90 33.50
C MET A 1 2.60 28.06 32.64
N ASN A 2 2.26 26.80 32.39
CA ASN A 2 3.07 25.93 31.53
C ASN A 2 2.75 26.31 30.08
N GLN A 3 3.62 27.12 29.48
CA GLN A 3 3.64 27.31 28.02
C GLN A 3 4.27 26.06 27.41
N GLU A 4 3.46 25.02 27.21
CA GLU A 4 3.84 23.96 26.30
C GLU A 4 3.73 24.47 24.86
N ALA A 5 4.83 24.40 24.12
CA ALA A 5 4.90 24.78 22.72
C ALA A 5 4.28 23.74 21.77
N GLY A 6 3.94 22.54 22.27
CA GLY A 6 3.44 21.41 21.48
C GLY A 6 1.91 21.38 21.33
N SER A 7 1.44 20.87 20.19
CA SER A 7 0.02 20.56 19.96
C SER A 7 -0.43 19.33 20.77
N ARG A 8 -1.63 19.39 21.34
CA ARG A 8 -2.28 18.29 22.05
C ARG A 8 -3.50 17.82 21.26
N PHE A 9 -3.63 16.51 21.05
CA PHE A 9 -4.64 15.95 20.14
C PHE A 9 -5.84 15.40 20.89
N ALA A 10 -7.03 15.87 20.52
CA ALA A 10 -8.29 15.37 21.07
C ALA A 10 -8.70 14.07 20.37
N VAL A 11 -8.70 14.07 19.04
CA VAL A 11 -9.01 12.90 18.20
C VAL A 11 -8.20 12.99 16.90
N SER A 12 -7.62 11.90 16.43
CA SER A 12 -6.96 11.84 15.13
C SER A 12 -7.29 10.53 14.44
N SER A 13 -7.71 10.58 13.18
CA SER A 13 -8.06 9.39 12.39
C SER A 13 -7.08 9.18 11.26
N GLY A 14 -6.54 7.97 11.17
CA GLY A 14 -5.89 7.49 9.96
C GLY A 14 -4.59 8.19 9.64
N GLY A 15 -3.91 7.65 8.62
CA GLY A 15 -2.63 8.17 8.19
C GLY A 15 -2.87 9.36 7.31
N LYS A 16 -2.45 10.53 7.79
CA LYS A 16 -2.48 11.79 7.04
C LYS A 16 -1.66 11.73 5.76
N VAL A 17 -0.86 10.68 5.49
CA VAL A 17 -0.11 10.48 4.23
C VAL A 17 -0.80 9.52 3.26
N ILE A 18 -1.51 8.52 3.78
CA ILE A 18 -1.87 7.29 3.05
C ILE A 18 -3.38 7.05 2.95
N SER A 19 -4.19 7.93 3.56
CA SER A 19 -5.65 7.85 3.56
C SER A 19 -6.28 9.24 3.68
N ASN A 20 -7.56 9.36 3.34
CA ASN A 20 -8.33 10.50 3.84
C ASN A 20 -8.42 10.39 5.35
N GLY A 21 -8.18 11.49 6.06
CA GLY A 21 -8.14 11.49 7.50
C GLY A 21 -8.61 12.81 8.06
N PHE A 22 -8.83 12.85 9.37
CA PHE A 22 -9.14 14.07 10.08
C PHE A 22 -8.34 14.12 11.37
N SER A 23 -8.12 15.33 11.88
CA SER A 23 -7.59 15.50 13.22
C SER A 23 -8.20 16.71 13.89
N VAL A 24 -8.58 16.53 15.15
CA VAL A 24 -9.06 17.56 16.06
C VAL A 24 -8.02 17.69 17.16
N TYR A 25 -7.40 18.86 17.27
CA TYR A 25 -6.33 19.12 18.24
C TYR A 25 -6.34 20.57 18.69
N THR A 26 -5.68 20.85 19.81
CA THR A 26 -5.54 22.19 20.35
C THR A 26 -4.07 22.52 20.59
N ASN A 27 -3.74 23.81 20.57
CA ASN A 27 -2.52 24.33 21.17
C ASN A 27 -2.89 25.25 22.33
N ALA A 28 -1.91 25.94 22.91
CA ALA A 28 -2.14 26.83 24.07
C ALA A 28 -3.15 27.98 23.83
N TYR A 29 -3.52 28.27 22.57
CA TYR A 29 -4.31 29.46 22.21
C TYR A 29 -5.52 29.17 21.31
N VAL A 30 -5.48 28.13 20.49
CA VAL A 30 -6.47 27.85 19.43
C VAL A 30 -6.68 26.34 19.27
N GLY A 31 -7.91 25.93 18.95
CA GLY A 31 -8.23 24.59 18.48
C GLY A 31 -8.31 24.50 16.96
N TYR A 32 -8.04 23.32 16.42
CA TYR A 32 -8.05 23.04 15.00
C TYR A 32 -8.88 21.80 14.72
N VAL A 33 -9.71 21.88 13.69
CA VAL A 33 -10.30 20.73 13.02
C VAL A 33 -9.71 20.69 11.62
N GLU A 34 -9.15 19.55 11.26
CA GLU A 34 -8.54 19.35 9.96
C GLU A 34 -9.12 18.15 9.26
N PHE A 35 -9.27 18.26 7.95
CA PHE A 35 -9.62 17.16 7.07
C PHE A 35 -8.60 17.08 5.95
N TYR A 36 -8.22 15.87 5.59
CA TYR A 36 -7.15 15.56 4.66
C TYR A 36 -7.70 14.66 3.56
N THR A 37 -7.39 14.98 2.30
CA THR A 37 -7.68 14.09 1.18
C THR A 37 -6.42 13.61 0.47
N ARG A 38 -6.32 12.31 0.27
CA ARG A 38 -5.18 11.65 -0.36
C ARG A 38 -5.05 11.99 -1.84
N GLY A 39 -6.18 12.11 -2.56
CA GLY A 39 -6.20 12.19 -4.03
C GLY A 39 -5.57 13.45 -4.64
N ASN A 40 -5.37 14.51 -3.86
CA ASN A 40 -4.82 15.80 -4.32
C ASN A 40 -3.95 16.49 -3.27
N SER A 41 -3.54 15.76 -2.23
CA SER A 41 -2.77 16.28 -1.09
C SER A 41 -3.35 17.58 -0.50
N ARG A 42 -4.69 17.71 -0.51
CA ARG A 42 -5.36 18.88 0.06
C ARG A 42 -5.66 18.66 1.53
N ARG A 43 -5.50 19.74 2.27
CA ARG A 43 -5.86 19.86 3.68
C ARG A 43 -6.82 21.03 3.83
N TRP A 44 -7.97 20.75 4.42
CA TRP A 44 -8.88 21.74 4.97
C TRP A 44 -8.57 21.92 6.44
N ARG A 45 -8.52 23.16 6.92
CA ARG A 45 -8.17 23.49 8.30
C ARG A 45 -9.08 24.61 8.79
N ALA A 46 -9.93 24.27 9.73
CA ALA A 46 -10.79 25.21 10.44
C ALA A 46 -10.23 25.51 11.84
N LYS A 47 -10.21 26.79 12.22
CA LYS A 47 -9.78 27.26 13.55
C LYS A 47 -11.00 27.41 14.45
N ILE A 48 -11.03 26.70 15.56
CA ILE A 48 -12.08 26.77 16.57
C ILE A 48 -11.56 27.36 17.88
N LYS A 49 -12.45 27.93 18.69
CA LYS A 49 -12.12 28.34 20.06
C LYS A 49 -11.86 27.10 20.92
N ILE A 50 -10.89 27.19 21.83
CA ILE A 50 -10.61 26.09 22.76
C ILE A 50 -11.85 25.85 23.63
N PRO A 51 -12.36 24.61 23.70
CA PRO A 51 -13.43 24.26 24.62
C PRO A 51 -13.05 24.62 26.07
N GLY A 52 -13.95 25.31 26.76
CA GLY A 52 -13.77 25.66 28.17
C GLY A 52 -13.91 24.44 29.09
N PRO A 53 -14.06 24.65 30.42
CA PRO A 53 -14.19 23.55 31.39
C PRO A 53 -15.54 22.80 31.31
N TYR A 54 -16.43 23.20 30.40
CA TYR A 54 -17.78 22.65 30.26
C TYR A 54 -17.87 21.74 29.03
N TRP A 55 -18.79 20.77 29.08
CA TRP A 55 -19.12 19.93 27.93
C TRP A 55 -19.40 20.77 26.69
N THR A 56 -18.68 20.47 25.61
CA THR A 56 -18.76 21.18 24.35
C THR A 56 -19.01 20.18 23.25
N HIS A 57 -20.12 20.33 22.52
CA HIS A 57 -20.45 19.45 21.42
C HIS A 57 -19.79 19.98 20.14
N ILE A 58 -18.83 19.23 19.60
CA ILE A 58 -18.12 19.56 18.36
C ILE A 58 -18.52 18.56 17.28
N LEU A 59 -19.02 19.06 16.16
CA LEU A 59 -19.33 18.26 14.98
C LEU A 59 -18.77 18.97 13.75
N PHE A 60 -18.15 18.23 12.85
CA PHE A 60 -17.74 18.76 11.56
C PHE A 60 -18.24 17.89 10.42
N THR A 61 -18.46 18.51 9.28
CA THR A 61 -18.85 17.85 8.03
C THR A 61 -17.87 18.21 6.95
N TRP A 62 -17.63 17.30 6.01
CA TRP A 62 -16.82 17.60 4.85
C TRP A 62 -17.43 17.00 3.57
N THR A 63 -17.46 17.78 2.51
CA THR A 63 -17.69 17.29 1.13
C THR A 63 -16.71 17.98 0.19
N LEU A 64 -16.44 17.36 -0.96
CA LEU A 64 -15.59 17.99 -1.98
C LEU A 64 -16.17 19.32 -2.50
N LYS A 65 -17.50 19.46 -2.49
CA LYS A 65 -18.22 20.66 -2.98
C LYS A 65 -18.27 21.78 -1.94
N ASP A 66 -18.51 21.43 -0.68
CA ASP A 66 -18.81 22.38 0.39
C ASP A 66 -17.62 22.66 1.32
N GLY A 67 -16.52 21.90 1.18
CA GLY A 67 -15.37 21.95 2.06
C GLY A 67 -15.66 21.48 3.48
N LEU A 68 -14.79 21.83 4.41
CA LEU A 68 -14.91 21.53 5.83
C LEU A 68 -15.81 22.58 6.51
N LYS A 69 -16.84 22.15 7.23
CA LYS A 69 -17.70 22.99 8.07
C LYS A 69 -17.68 22.46 9.49
N VAL A 70 -17.56 23.34 10.48
CA VAL A 70 -17.52 23.00 11.90
C VAL A 70 -18.68 23.66 12.62
N TYR A 71 -19.30 22.89 13.52
CA TYR A 71 -20.45 23.25 14.32
C TYR A 71 -20.10 23.05 15.80
N VAL A 72 -20.37 24.07 16.60
CA VAL A 72 -20.16 24.07 18.05
C VAL A 72 -21.53 24.23 18.70
N ASN A 73 -21.86 23.34 19.64
CA ASN A 73 -23.13 23.31 20.38
C ASN A 73 -24.36 23.37 19.46
N GLY A 74 -24.31 22.57 18.38
CA GLY A 74 -25.39 22.46 17.39
C GLY A 74 -25.54 23.65 16.43
N THR A 75 -24.65 24.65 16.51
CA THR A 75 -24.68 25.85 15.67
C THR A 75 -23.43 25.96 14.80
N PHE A 76 -23.57 26.52 13.60
CA PHE A 76 -22.43 26.74 12.69
C PHE A 76 -21.42 27.71 13.32
N ASP A 77 -20.13 27.37 13.28
CA ASP A 77 -19.04 28.18 13.84
C ASP A 77 -18.11 28.69 12.75
N VAL A 78 -17.49 27.79 11.98
CA VAL A 78 -16.44 28.14 11.01
C VAL A 78 -16.39 27.14 9.85
N SER A 79 -15.88 27.57 8.70
CA SER A 79 -15.64 26.70 7.54
C SER A 79 -14.33 27.00 6.84
N ASP A 80 -13.79 25.99 6.18
CA ASP A 80 -12.77 26.11 5.14
C ASP A 80 -13.38 25.51 3.85
N PRO A 81 -13.80 26.34 2.88
CA PRO A 81 -14.48 25.84 1.67
C PRO A 81 -13.52 25.23 0.66
N GLU A 82 -12.29 25.72 0.57
CA GLU A 82 -11.38 25.41 -0.55
C GLU A 82 -10.22 24.50 -0.14
N GLY A 83 -9.77 24.59 1.11
CA GLY A 83 -8.57 23.91 1.57
C GLY A 83 -7.32 24.41 0.86
N SER A 84 -6.17 23.86 1.24
CA SER A 84 -4.87 24.20 0.66
C SER A 84 -4.08 22.93 0.33
N VAL A 85 -3.31 22.98 -0.76
CA VAL A 85 -2.35 21.92 -1.09
C VAL A 85 -1.23 21.96 -0.05
N SER A 86 -0.93 20.81 0.57
CA SER A 86 0.11 20.72 1.60
C SER A 86 1.18 19.72 1.17
N SER A 87 2.44 20.19 1.06
CA SER A 87 3.61 19.36 0.76
C SER A 87 4.11 18.56 1.97
N HIS A 88 3.73 18.98 3.19
CA HIS A 88 4.01 18.28 4.44
C HIS A 88 2.74 17.57 4.91
N TYR A 89 2.36 16.57 4.12
CA TYR A 89 1.28 15.63 4.38
C TYR A 89 1.90 14.56 5.30
N GLY A 90 1.93 14.82 6.61
CA GLY A 90 2.63 14.01 7.60
C GLY A 90 1.69 13.38 8.61
N ASP A 91 1.55 12.05 8.52
CA ASP A 91 1.53 11.01 9.57
C ASP A 91 1.20 9.65 8.89
N THR A 92 2.00 8.60 9.09
CA THR A 92 1.86 7.33 8.33
C THR A 92 1.03 6.26 9.04
N TYR A 93 0.54 6.55 10.24
CA TYR A 93 -0.16 5.55 11.07
C TYR A 93 -1.65 5.54 10.77
N GLN A 94 -2.25 4.37 10.57
CA GLN A 94 -3.65 4.25 10.11
C GLN A 94 -4.67 4.19 11.26
N GLU A 95 -4.24 4.32 12.50
CA GLU A 95 -5.11 4.12 13.65
C GLU A 95 -6.01 5.35 13.89
N LEU A 96 -7.23 5.09 14.36
CA LEU A 96 -8.06 6.12 14.96
C LEU A 96 -7.72 6.17 16.44
N VAL A 97 -7.12 7.27 16.87
CA VAL A 97 -6.71 7.48 18.25
C VAL A 97 -7.51 8.62 18.86
N ILE A 98 -7.91 8.44 20.12
CA ILE A 98 -8.55 9.46 20.94
C ILE A 98 -7.60 9.77 22.09
N GLY A 99 -7.39 11.06 22.32
CA GLY A 99 -6.62 11.55 23.45
C GLY A 99 -5.11 11.66 23.26
N THR A 100 -4.58 11.35 22.07
CA THR A 100 -3.16 11.49 21.74
C THR A 100 -2.97 11.72 20.23
N ALA A 101 -1.78 12.20 19.86
CA ALA A 101 -1.32 12.21 18.47
C ALA A 101 -1.23 10.77 17.94
N ASN A 102 -1.41 10.62 16.63
CA ASN A 102 -1.27 9.34 15.94
C ASN A 102 0.20 9.07 15.57
N ASP A 103 1.12 9.25 16.52
CA ASP A 103 2.56 9.04 16.33
C ASP A 103 3.06 7.81 17.13
N ASP A 104 4.18 7.19 16.69
CA ASP A 104 4.80 6.01 17.30
C ASP A 104 5.17 6.19 18.80
N SER A 105 5.20 7.43 19.27
CA SER A 105 5.67 7.75 20.61
C SER A 105 4.52 7.86 21.62
N TYR A 106 3.30 8.16 21.15
CA TYR A 106 2.12 8.48 21.96
C TYR A 106 2.42 9.43 23.14
N LYS A 107 3.39 10.35 23.00
CA LYS A 107 3.93 11.13 24.13
C LYS A 107 3.06 12.33 24.54
N HIS A 108 2.04 12.68 23.75
CA HIS A 108 1.29 13.92 23.89
C HIS A 108 -0.20 13.67 24.15
N TYR A 109 -0.54 13.46 25.43
CA TYR A 109 -1.92 13.23 25.84
C TYR A 109 -2.70 14.52 26.03
N VAL A 110 -3.93 14.56 25.53
CA VAL A 110 -4.89 15.59 25.92
C VAL A 110 -5.45 15.29 27.31
N THR A 111 -5.79 16.33 28.04
CA THR A 111 -6.47 16.21 29.33
C THR A 111 -7.91 16.64 29.14
N GLY A 112 -8.86 15.69 29.19
CA GLY A 112 -10.28 15.96 28.99
C GLY A 112 -11.11 14.68 29.00
N ALA A 113 -12.42 14.81 29.16
CA ALA A 113 -13.37 13.72 29.02
C ALA A 113 -14.03 13.77 27.64
N PHE A 114 -14.31 12.60 27.08
CA PHE A 114 -15.00 12.43 25.80
C PHE A 114 -16.24 11.58 26.04
N ASP A 115 -17.34 11.92 25.39
CA ASP A 115 -18.58 11.16 25.43
C ASP A 115 -19.21 11.13 24.03
N GLU A 116 -19.93 10.05 23.74
CA GLU A 116 -20.70 9.81 22.51
C GLU A 116 -19.96 10.15 21.20
N PHE A 117 -18.99 9.31 20.84
CA PHE A 117 -18.28 9.43 19.56
C PHE A 117 -19.02 8.72 18.42
N VAL A 118 -19.30 9.44 17.33
CA VAL A 118 -20.00 8.93 16.15
C VAL A 118 -19.35 9.44 14.86
N ILE A 119 -19.27 8.58 13.85
CA ILE A 119 -18.83 8.92 12.48
C ILE A 119 -19.97 8.59 11.52
N TRP A 120 -20.25 9.49 10.58
CA TRP A 120 -21.25 9.30 9.53
C TRP A 120 -20.57 9.16 8.16
N GLU A 121 -21.13 8.31 7.30
CA GLU A 121 -20.69 8.12 5.91
C GLU A 121 -21.20 9.23 4.95
N ARG A 122 -21.91 10.23 5.49
CA ARG A 122 -22.44 11.38 4.74
C ARG A 122 -22.32 12.66 5.55
N ALA A 123 -22.32 13.79 4.85
CA ALA A 123 -22.47 15.09 5.49
C ALA A 123 -23.90 15.27 6.03
N LEU A 124 -24.02 15.71 7.28
CA LEU A 124 -25.29 16.04 7.92
C LEU A 124 -25.71 17.47 7.56
N SER A 125 -27.02 17.70 7.47
CA SER A 125 -27.59 19.03 7.34
C SER A 125 -27.54 19.80 8.69
N PRO A 126 -27.56 21.15 8.67
CA PRO A 126 -27.61 21.95 9.91
C PRO A 126 -28.78 21.57 10.85
N TYR A 127 -29.92 21.17 10.27
CA TYR A 127 -31.08 20.75 11.06
C TYR A 127 -30.85 19.41 11.78
N GLU A 128 -30.26 18.43 11.10
CA GLU A 128 -29.89 17.15 11.72
C GLU A 128 -28.85 17.35 12.83
N ILE A 129 -27.85 18.20 12.60
CA ILE A 129 -26.80 18.52 13.59
C ILE A 129 -27.42 19.15 14.84
N TRP A 130 -28.38 20.06 14.65
CA TRP A 130 -29.14 20.65 15.77
C TRP A 130 -29.94 19.59 16.53
N LEU A 131 -30.60 18.65 15.85
CA LEU A 131 -31.31 17.54 16.50
C LEU A 131 -30.38 16.65 17.33
N TYR A 132 -29.20 16.30 16.80
CA TYR A 132 -28.20 15.52 17.55
C TYR A 132 -27.69 16.26 18.79
N TYR A 133 -27.43 17.56 18.68
CA TYR A 133 -27.03 18.37 19.84
C TYR A 133 -28.13 18.40 20.92
N LYS A 134 -29.40 18.51 20.53
CA LYS A 134 -30.54 18.47 21.46
C LYS A 134 -30.64 17.12 22.16
N ALA A 135 -30.44 16.02 21.42
CA ALA A 135 -30.42 14.68 21.97
C ALA A 135 -29.27 14.50 22.98
N ALA A 136 -28.04 14.89 22.61
CA ALA A 136 -26.84 14.79 23.45
C ALA A 136 -26.93 15.65 24.74
N THR A 137 -27.69 16.75 24.72
CA THR A 137 -27.91 17.61 25.90
C THR A 137 -29.15 17.25 26.73
N GLY A 138 -29.84 16.15 26.38
CA GLY A 138 -31.05 15.71 27.08
C GLY A 138 -32.24 16.67 26.92
N GLN A 139 -32.21 17.55 25.92
CA GLN A 139 -33.31 18.45 25.65
C GLN A 139 -34.34 17.78 24.73
N SER A 140 -35.50 17.42 25.30
CA SER A 140 -36.61 16.82 24.55
C SER A 140 -36.95 17.62 23.29
N VAL A 141 -36.85 16.97 22.13
CA VAL A 141 -37.36 17.49 20.86
C VAL A 141 -38.82 17.07 20.79
N PHE A 142 -39.72 17.97 21.17
CA PHE A 142 -41.13 17.82 20.84
C PHE A 142 -41.30 18.07 19.33
N THR A 143 -41.13 17.04 18.51
CA THR A 143 -41.72 17.07 17.18
C THR A 143 -43.23 16.99 17.36
N SER A 144 -43.92 18.11 17.16
CA SER A 144 -45.36 18.12 16.95
C SER A 144 -45.64 17.41 15.62
N THR A 145 -45.75 16.07 15.66
CA THR A 145 -46.25 15.30 14.54
C THR A 145 -47.75 15.53 14.47
N THR A 146 -48.18 16.54 13.72
CA THR A 146 -49.49 16.46 13.06
C THR A 146 -49.39 15.30 12.08
N ALA A 147 -49.99 14.17 12.45
CA ALA A 147 -50.17 13.01 11.60
C ALA A 147 -50.94 13.45 10.34
N TYR A 148 -50.26 13.50 9.20
CA TYR A 148 -50.93 13.60 7.91
C TYR A 148 -51.30 12.19 7.47
N VAL A 149 -52.57 11.83 7.67
CA VAL A 149 -53.18 10.61 7.15
C VAL A 149 -53.42 10.81 5.65
N PRO A 150 -52.87 9.99 4.74
CA PRO A 150 -53.26 10.04 3.34
C PRO A 150 -54.62 9.36 3.20
N THR A 151 -55.68 10.15 3.00
CA THR A 151 -57.01 9.65 2.67
C THR A 151 -57.00 9.13 1.23
N SER A 152 -57.20 7.81 1.08
CA SER A 152 -57.50 7.18 -0.20
C SER A 152 -58.93 7.51 -0.63
N THR A 153 -59.11 8.09 -1.82
CA THR A 153 -60.35 7.92 -2.61
C THR A 153 -60.05 7.94 -4.13
N PRO A 154 -60.82 7.19 -4.95
CA PRO A 154 -60.47 6.86 -6.33
C PRO A 154 -61.22 7.71 -7.38
N THR A 155 -60.59 8.04 -8.51
CA THR A 155 -61.29 8.37 -9.77
C THR A 155 -60.38 8.31 -11.01
N THR A 156 -60.62 7.27 -11.82
CA THR A 156 -60.75 7.21 -13.29
C THR A 156 -60.02 8.18 -14.25
N VAL A 157 -59.22 7.55 -15.14
CA VAL A 157 -59.31 7.56 -16.62
C VAL A 157 -58.85 8.82 -17.40
N ASN A 158 -57.69 8.72 -18.10
CA ASN A 158 -57.64 8.62 -19.58
C ASN A 158 -56.19 8.64 -20.13
N THR A 159 -55.90 7.66 -20.99
CA THR A 159 -54.75 7.59 -21.90
C THR A 159 -54.98 8.49 -23.13
N PRO A 160 -53.90 8.95 -23.78
CA PRO A 160 -53.78 8.64 -25.21
C PRO A 160 -52.37 8.21 -25.65
N VAL A 161 -52.37 7.41 -26.72
CA VAL A 161 -51.31 6.93 -27.65
C VAL A 161 -51.66 7.56 -29.03
N PRO A 162 -50.87 7.62 -30.15
CA PRO A 162 -49.57 7.03 -30.60
C PRO A 162 -48.58 8.11 -31.16
N THR A 163 -47.42 7.92 -31.83
CA THR A 163 -47.08 7.02 -32.97
C THR A 163 -45.56 7.08 -33.33
N GLU A 164 -45.14 6.05 -34.06
CA GLU A 164 -43.85 5.66 -34.68
C GLU A 164 -43.01 6.71 -35.45
N SER A 165 -41.68 6.46 -35.58
CA SER A 165 -40.99 6.27 -36.90
C SER A 165 -39.48 5.89 -36.79
N SER A 166 -39.17 4.61 -37.02
CA SER A 166 -38.24 4.00 -38.01
C SER A 166 -36.84 4.56 -38.44
N PHE A 167 -35.92 3.58 -38.64
CA PHE A 167 -34.69 3.47 -39.51
C PHE A 167 -33.34 4.03 -38.96
N THR A 168 -32.12 3.46 -39.14
CA THR A 168 -31.55 2.23 -39.75
C THR A 168 -30.06 2.11 -39.40
N THR A 169 -29.54 0.88 -39.44
CA THR A 169 -28.14 0.42 -39.45
C THR A 169 -27.25 1.08 -40.52
N VAL A 170 -26.00 1.43 -40.17
CA VAL A 170 -24.85 1.44 -41.10
C VAL A 170 -23.62 0.88 -40.39
N THR A 171 -23.17 -0.27 -40.89
CA THR A 171 -21.86 -0.91 -40.74
C THR A 171 -20.78 -0.05 -41.41
N ASN A 172 -19.63 0.15 -40.77
CA ASN A 172 -18.40 0.55 -41.45
C ASN A 172 -17.25 -0.40 -41.05
N LEU A 173 -16.65 -1.02 -42.08
CA LEU A 173 -15.38 -1.78 -42.07
C LEU A 173 -14.22 -0.88 -41.63
N PRO A 174 -13.14 -1.44 -41.04
CA PRO A 174 -11.83 -0.79 -41.04
C PRO A 174 -11.00 -1.19 -42.27
N GLU A 175 -10.43 -0.18 -42.92
CA GLU A 175 -9.40 -0.27 -43.95
C GLU A 175 -8.06 -0.73 -43.36
N GLU A 176 -7.40 -1.52 -44.19
CA GLU A 176 -6.04 -2.05 -44.16
C GLU A 176 -5.00 -0.92 -44.23
N VAL A 177 -4.02 -0.92 -43.32
CA VAL A 177 -2.78 -0.16 -43.49
C VAL A 177 -1.62 -1.09 -43.16
N GLU A 178 -1.00 -1.60 -44.21
CA GLU A 178 0.33 -2.22 -44.19
C GLU A 178 1.38 -1.20 -43.71
N SER A 179 2.19 -1.60 -42.74
CA SER A 179 3.51 -1.01 -42.54
C SER A 179 4.54 -2.13 -42.46
N TYR A 180 5.48 -2.09 -43.39
CA TYR A 180 6.58 -3.02 -43.56
C TYR A 180 7.72 -2.64 -42.61
N GLU A 181 8.24 -3.59 -41.84
CA GLU A 181 9.59 -3.50 -41.27
C GLU A 181 10.25 -4.89 -41.29
N TYR A 182 11.46 -4.96 -41.86
CA TYR A 182 12.21 -6.18 -42.16
C TYR A 182 12.80 -6.86 -40.90
N PRO A 183 12.99 -8.19 -40.89
CA PRO A 183 13.40 -8.96 -39.71
C PRO A 183 14.89 -9.31 -39.68
N GLU A 184 15.53 -9.35 -38.49
CA GLU A 184 16.68 -10.21 -38.14
C GLU A 184 16.88 -10.24 -36.59
N PRO A 185 17.60 -11.21 -35.99
CA PRO A 185 17.28 -12.63 -35.85
C PRO A 185 17.11 -13.03 -34.35
N LYS A 186 16.10 -13.86 -34.04
CA LYS A 186 15.90 -14.44 -32.70
C LYS A 186 16.75 -15.71 -32.50
N PRO A 187 17.26 -15.99 -31.28
CA PRO A 187 17.61 -17.34 -30.87
C PRO A 187 16.33 -18.14 -30.59
N ASP A 188 16.14 -19.19 -31.40
CA ASP A 188 14.99 -20.08 -31.46
C ASP A 188 15.22 -21.31 -30.56
N VAL A 189 14.66 -21.36 -29.34
CA VAL A 189 14.54 -22.63 -28.56
C VAL A 189 13.30 -22.72 -27.64
N LEU A 190 12.52 -21.67 -27.36
CA LEU A 190 11.43 -21.78 -26.34
C LEU A 190 10.04 -21.22 -26.71
N GLU A 191 9.77 -20.79 -27.95
CA GLU A 191 8.46 -20.21 -28.31
C GLU A 191 7.42 -21.21 -28.87
N SER A 192 7.58 -22.53 -28.68
CA SER A 192 6.65 -23.54 -29.26
C SER A 192 6.19 -24.63 -28.30
N VAL A 193 5.71 -24.23 -27.13
CA VAL A 193 4.92 -25.12 -26.26
C VAL A 193 3.58 -24.48 -25.95
N SER A 194 2.77 -24.29 -26.98
CA SER A 194 1.32 -24.18 -26.81
C SER A 194 0.80 -25.54 -26.36
N ILE A 195 0.78 -25.80 -25.06
CA ILE A 195 0.11 -26.98 -24.49
C ILE A 195 -1.40 -26.72 -24.55
N SER A 196 -1.98 -26.76 -25.75
CA SER A 196 -3.41 -27.01 -25.88
C SER A 196 -3.64 -28.46 -25.46
N LEU A 197 -3.97 -28.65 -24.18
CA LEU A 197 -4.62 -29.88 -23.75
C LEU A 197 -5.84 -30.10 -24.66
N PRO A 198 -6.14 -31.35 -25.08
CA PRO A 198 -7.30 -31.62 -25.92
C PRO A 198 -8.55 -31.03 -25.27
N GLU A 199 -9.50 -30.49 -26.07
CA GLU A 199 -10.77 -29.83 -25.67
C GLU A 199 -11.75 -30.76 -24.91
N LYS A 200 -11.24 -31.78 -24.24
CA LYS A 200 -11.99 -32.73 -23.45
C LYS A 200 -11.82 -32.37 -21.99
N ASN A 201 -12.95 -32.11 -21.32
CA ASN A 201 -12.95 -31.88 -19.89
C ASN A 201 -12.26 -33.04 -19.17
N ILE A 202 -11.43 -32.71 -18.18
CA ILE A 202 -10.69 -33.68 -17.38
C ILE A 202 -11.36 -33.87 -16.02
N SER A 203 -11.37 -35.12 -15.53
CA SER A 203 -11.86 -35.44 -14.19
C SER A 203 -10.94 -34.87 -13.11
N GLN A 204 -11.48 -34.70 -11.90
CA GLN A 204 -10.73 -34.17 -10.76
C GLN A 204 -9.48 -35.00 -10.43
N ASP A 205 -9.60 -36.34 -10.46
CA ASP A 205 -8.46 -37.25 -10.22
C ASP A 205 -7.38 -37.12 -11.30
N THR A 206 -7.80 -37.00 -12.56
CA THR A 206 -6.87 -36.84 -13.69
C THR A 206 -6.12 -35.52 -13.57
N ALA A 207 -6.83 -34.42 -13.29
CA ALA A 207 -6.22 -33.12 -13.07
C ALA A 207 -5.24 -33.12 -11.90
N ASN A 208 -5.60 -33.72 -10.76
CA ASN A 208 -4.71 -33.82 -9.62
C ASN A 208 -3.42 -34.60 -9.94
N ASN A 209 -3.54 -35.72 -10.64
CA ASN A 209 -2.38 -36.52 -11.08
C ASN A 209 -1.49 -35.75 -12.06
N LEU A 210 -2.09 -35.06 -13.04
CA LEU A 210 -1.35 -34.23 -14.00
C LEU A 210 -0.66 -33.05 -13.32
N THR A 211 -1.33 -32.38 -12.38
CA THR A 211 -0.75 -31.29 -11.58
C THR A 211 0.46 -31.77 -10.78
N GLN A 212 0.35 -32.91 -10.11
CA GLN A 212 1.46 -33.50 -9.37
C GLN A 212 2.62 -33.90 -10.28
N ALA A 213 2.32 -34.53 -11.43
CA ALA A 213 3.34 -34.89 -12.41
C ALA A 213 4.05 -33.65 -12.98
N PHE A 214 3.31 -32.59 -13.31
CA PHE A 214 3.86 -31.33 -13.82
C PHE A 214 4.78 -30.66 -12.79
N LEU A 215 4.33 -30.49 -11.54
CA LEU A 215 5.16 -29.90 -10.49
C LEU A 215 6.40 -30.73 -10.18
N LYS A 216 6.33 -32.06 -10.34
CA LYS A 216 7.50 -32.93 -10.27
C LYS A 216 8.48 -32.67 -11.41
N SER A 217 8.01 -32.49 -12.64
CA SER A 217 8.88 -32.10 -13.76
C SER A 217 9.53 -30.73 -13.55
N VAL A 218 8.81 -29.78 -12.96
CA VAL A 218 9.37 -28.48 -12.57
C VAL A 218 10.50 -28.65 -11.52
N GLN A 219 10.33 -29.54 -10.55
CA GLN A 219 11.40 -29.87 -9.60
C GLN A 219 12.64 -30.44 -10.28
N GLU A 220 12.46 -31.34 -11.26
CA GLU A 220 13.56 -31.95 -12.02
C GLU A 220 14.33 -30.89 -12.80
N VAL A 221 13.64 -29.90 -13.40
CA VAL A 221 14.27 -28.74 -14.06
C VAL A 221 15.07 -27.91 -13.06
N LEU A 222 14.47 -27.57 -11.91
CA LEU A 222 15.14 -26.78 -10.86
C LEU A 222 16.36 -27.48 -10.24
N SER A 223 16.43 -28.82 -10.33
CA SER A 223 17.52 -29.65 -9.80
C SER A 223 18.56 -30.02 -10.86
N SER A 224 18.40 -29.53 -12.10
CA SER A 224 19.29 -29.83 -13.21
C SER A 224 20.64 -29.13 -13.04
N PRO A 225 21.78 -29.80 -13.31
CA PRO A 225 23.13 -29.22 -13.19
C PRO A 225 23.44 -28.05 -14.16
N GLY A 226 22.49 -27.69 -15.05
CA GLY A 226 22.56 -26.50 -15.91
C GLY A 226 21.58 -25.39 -15.51
N TRP A 227 20.80 -25.56 -14.44
CA TRP A 227 19.98 -24.47 -13.90
C TRP A 227 20.92 -23.44 -13.27
N PRO A 228 20.72 -22.13 -13.52
CA PRO A 228 21.72 -21.14 -13.19
C PRO A 228 21.88 -21.02 -11.68
N GLU A 229 22.87 -21.71 -11.12
CA GLU A 229 23.18 -21.61 -9.69
C GLU A 229 23.97 -20.33 -9.33
N VAL A 230 24.52 -19.57 -10.30
CA VAL A 230 25.67 -18.71 -9.99
C VAL A 230 25.80 -17.32 -10.66
N GLU A 231 24.94 -16.83 -11.57
CA GLU A 231 25.22 -15.50 -12.20
C GLU A 231 24.08 -14.48 -12.23
N GLU A 232 24.46 -13.19 -12.33
CA GLU A 232 23.61 -11.98 -12.46
C GLU A 232 22.59 -12.04 -13.63
N HIS A 233 22.66 -13.08 -14.47
CA HIS A 233 21.79 -13.34 -15.64
C HIS A 233 20.72 -14.41 -15.39
N SER A 234 20.64 -14.98 -14.18
CA SER A 234 19.65 -15.99 -13.76
C SER A 234 18.18 -15.52 -13.59
N PRO A 235 17.85 -14.25 -13.26
CA PRO A 235 16.48 -13.86 -12.94
C PRO A 235 15.44 -14.05 -14.05
N PRO A 236 15.72 -13.78 -15.35
CA PRO A 236 14.74 -13.93 -16.43
C PRO A 236 14.27 -15.37 -16.67
N MET A 237 15.14 -16.37 -16.42
CA MET A 237 14.76 -17.78 -16.59
C MET A 237 13.80 -18.25 -15.48
N VAL A 238 14.04 -17.79 -14.25
CA VAL A 238 13.23 -18.15 -13.09
C VAL A 238 11.87 -17.47 -13.16
N SER A 239 11.83 -16.18 -13.53
CA SER A 239 10.58 -15.46 -13.73
C SER A 239 9.73 -16.10 -14.84
N GLY A 240 10.34 -16.49 -15.96
CA GLY A 240 9.66 -17.21 -17.04
C GLY A 240 9.12 -18.58 -16.61
N LEU A 241 9.85 -19.32 -15.76
CA LEU A 241 9.37 -20.57 -15.19
C LEU A 241 8.16 -20.36 -14.27
N ILE A 242 8.18 -19.34 -13.41
CA ILE A 242 7.02 -18.98 -12.56
C ILE A 242 5.80 -18.67 -13.42
N GLN A 243 5.97 -17.86 -14.48
CA GLN A 243 4.90 -17.55 -15.42
C GLN A 243 4.32 -18.81 -16.07
N THR A 244 5.20 -19.71 -16.54
CA THR A 244 4.81 -20.98 -17.16
C THR A 244 4.00 -21.85 -16.21
N VAL A 245 4.42 -21.94 -14.94
CA VAL A 245 3.68 -22.69 -13.92
C VAL A 245 2.29 -22.09 -13.70
N ASP A 246 2.21 -20.77 -13.54
CA ASP A 246 0.92 -20.07 -13.34
C ASP A 246 -0.03 -20.29 -14.53
N GLU A 247 0.47 -20.23 -15.77
CA GLU A 247 -0.32 -20.47 -17.00
C GLU A 247 -0.79 -21.92 -17.14
N VAL A 248 0.10 -22.90 -16.93
CA VAL A 248 -0.25 -24.33 -17.00
C VAL A 248 -1.29 -24.69 -15.94
N MET A 249 -1.16 -24.13 -14.73
CA MET A 249 -2.11 -24.36 -13.65
C MET A 249 -3.49 -23.78 -13.97
N MET A 250 -3.56 -22.58 -14.55
CA MET A 250 -4.82 -22.01 -15.02
C MET A 250 -5.47 -22.86 -16.11
N ASN A 251 -4.67 -23.32 -17.08
CA ASN A 251 -5.17 -24.23 -18.12
C ASN A 251 -5.70 -25.53 -17.53
N MET A 252 -5.08 -26.06 -16.47
CA MET A 252 -5.57 -27.23 -15.75
C MET A 252 -6.98 -27.00 -15.18
N VAL A 253 -7.20 -25.87 -14.50
CA VAL A 253 -8.51 -25.55 -13.89
C VAL A 253 -9.58 -25.25 -14.92
N ASN A 254 -9.21 -24.55 -15.99
CA ASN A 254 -10.13 -24.21 -17.06
C ASN A 254 -10.67 -25.47 -17.76
N ASN A 255 -9.85 -26.52 -17.89
CA ASN A 255 -10.24 -27.82 -18.46
C ASN A 255 -10.92 -28.78 -17.45
N LEU A 256 -10.98 -28.46 -16.15
CA LEU A 256 -11.71 -29.30 -15.19
C LEU A 256 -13.20 -29.38 -15.54
N GLU A 257 -13.78 -30.58 -15.43
CA GLU A 257 -15.22 -30.78 -15.51
C GLU A 257 -15.96 -29.83 -14.55
N SER A 258 -16.84 -28.99 -15.08
CA SER A 258 -17.61 -28.03 -14.27
C SER A 258 -18.79 -28.70 -13.59
N SER A 259 -19.00 -28.39 -12.30
CA SER A 259 -20.24 -28.72 -11.60
C SER A 259 -21.14 -27.49 -11.47
N PRO A 260 -22.44 -27.58 -11.81
CA PRO A 260 -23.34 -26.42 -11.75
C PRO A 260 -23.73 -26.00 -10.32
N GLN A 261 -23.53 -26.88 -9.33
CA GLN A 261 -24.05 -26.68 -7.96
C GLN A 261 -22.98 -26.83 -6.87
N SER A 262 -21.81 -27.35 -7.21
CA SER A 262 -20.75 -27.59 -6.24
C SER A 262 -19.46 -26.89 -6.63
N VAL A 263 -18.78 -26.39 -5.60
CA VAL A 263 -17.41 -25.90 -5.72
C VAL A 263 -16.50 -27.09 -5.90
N ILE A 264 -15.67 -27.03 -6.94
CA ILE A 264 -14.61 -28.02 -7.15
C ILE A 264 -13.32 -27.42 -6.59
N SER A 265 -12.61 -28.19 -5.78
CA SER A 265 -11.33 -27.78 -5.21
C SER A 265 -10.36 -28.95 -5.22
N ILE A 266 -9.17 -28.72 -5.76
CA ILE A 266 -8.03 -29.63 -5.71
C ILE A 266 -6.92 -28.87 -4.99
N GLY A 267 -6.58 -29.30 -3.79
CA GLY A 267 -5.47 -28.77 -3.02
C GLY A 267 -4.41 -29.84 -2.82
N GLY A 268 -3.15 -29.45 -2.81
CA GLY A 268 -2.05 -30.38 -2.56
C GLY A 268 -0.74 -29.70 -2.24
N LYS A 269 0.23 -30.53 -1.89
CA LYS A 269 1.61 -30.12 -1.62
C LYS A 269 2.54 -30.89 -2.53
N SER A 270 3.52 -30.19 -3.10
CA SER A 270 4.64 -30.76 -3.85
C SER A 270 5.96 -30.28 -3.24
N SER A 271 7.09 -30.72 -3.80
CA SER A 271 8.40 -30.15 -3.43
C SER A 271 8.51 -28.68 -3.84
N VAL A 272 7.88 -28.28 -4.95
CA VAL A 272 7.99 -26.94 -5.53
C VAL A 272 7.08 -25.93 -4.82
N ALA A 273 5.82 -26.30 -4.62
CA ALA A 273 4.80 -25.42 -4.06
C ALA A 273 3.66 -26.19 -3.37
N ASP A 274 3.01 -25.53 -2.41
CA ASP A 274 1.62 -25.82 -2.03
C ASP A 274 0.70 -25.18 -3.09
N TYR A 275 -0.32 -25.91 -3.55
CA TYR A 275 -1.19 -25.46 -4.64
C TYR A 275 -2.67 -25.65 -4.31
N SER A 276 -3.51 -24.80 -4.89
CA SER A 276 -4.97 -24.91 -4.84
C SER A 276 -5.57 -24.51 -6.18
N LEU A 277 -6.32 -25.42 -6.78
CA LEU A 277 -7.08 -25.23 -8.01
C LEU A 277 -8.56 -25.26 -7.65
N MET A 278 -9.31 -24.21 -7.97
CA MET A 278 -10.70 -24.09 -7.56
C MET A 278 -11.58 -23.60 -8.70
N LYS A 279 -12.77 -24.17 -8.83
CA LYS A 279 -13.79 -23.77 -9.80
C LYS A 279 -15.10 -23.56 -9.04
N ILE A 280 -15.55 -22.31 -9.03
CA ILE A 280 -16.69 -21.84 -8.25
C ILE A 280 -17.85 -21.57 -9.21
N PRO A 281 -19.03 -22.16 -8.99
CA PRO A 281 -20.19 -21.96 -9.86
C PRO A 281 -20.73 -20.53 -9.79
N GLN A 282 -21.54 -20.17 -10.78
CA GLN A 282 -22.27 -18.90 -10.79
C GLN A 282 -23.19 -18.77 -9.57
N ASN A 283 -23.45 -17.54 -9.15
CA ASN A 283 -24.30 -17.20 -8.00
C ASN A 283 -23.85 -17.82 -6.66
N TYR A 284 -22.59 -18.21 -6.54
CA TYR A 284 -22.02 -18.68 -5.29
C TYR A 284 -21.61 -17.49 -4.42
N ASN A 285 -22.15 -17.39 -3.21
CA ASN A 285 -21.79 -16.34 -2.27
C ASN A 285 -20.50 -16.72 -1.53
N LEU A 286 -19.37 -16.19 -1.98
CA LEU A 286 -18.08 -16.34 -1.32
C LEU A 286 -17.75 -15.05 -0.54
N PRO A 287 -17.92 -14.99 0.79
CA PRO A 287 -17.71 -13.77 1.55
C PRO A 287 -16.23 -13.35 1.65
N LEU A 288 -15.32 -14.32 1.60
CA LEU A 288 -13.87 -14.12 1.63
C LEU A 288 -13.20 -15.35 1.05
N TYR A 289 -12.24 -15.14 0.14
CA TYR A 289 -11.32 -16.20 -0.26
C TYR A 289 -9.97 -16.02 0.45
N ARG A 290 -9.36 -17.13 0.87
CA ARG A 290 -8.03 -17.14 1.50
C ARG A 290 -7.19 -18.30 0.99
N PHE A 291 -5.95 -18.01 0.60
CA PHE A 291 -4.97 -19.01 0.20
C PHE A 291 -3.58 -18.72 0.78
N PRO A 292 -2.84 -19.72 1.30
CA PRO A 292 -3.34 -21.02 1.74
C PRO A 292 -4.43 -20.88 2.82
N MET A 293 -5.26 -21.91 2.99
CA MET A 293 -6.37 -21.88 3.95
C MET A 293 -5.88 -21.72 5.40
N GLN A 294 -4.66 -22.17 5.70
CA GLN A 294 -4.05 -22.12 7.04
C GLN A 294 -2.62 -21.60 6.96
N GLY A 295 -2.09 -21.16 8.10
CA GLY A 295 -0.71 -20.66 8.21
C GLY A 295 -0.60 -19.14 8.26
N LYS A 296 0.63 -18.68 8.49
CA LYS A 296 0.97 -17.26 8.69
C LYS A 296 1.15 -16.50 7.38
N ASN A 297 1.53 -17.19 6.30
CA ASN A 297 1.64 -16.64 4.96
C ASN A 297 0.31 -16.84 4.24
N TYR A 298 -0.30 -15.78 3.70
CA TYR A 298 -1.55 -15.90 2.96
C TYR A 298 -1.87 -14.67 2.10
N ILE A 299 -2.64 -14.89 1.03
CA ILE A 299 -3.42 -13.88 0.31
C ILE A 299 -4.89 -14.07 0.70
N SER A 300 -5.61 -12.96 0.89
CA SER A 300 -7.06 -12.96 1.04
C SER A 300 -7.72 -11.95 0.11
N VAL A 301 -8.79 -12.38 -0.54
CA VAL A 301 -9.59 -11.59 -1.50
C VAL A 301 -10.99 -11.38 -0.90
N PRO A 302 -11.42 -10.12 -0.71
CA PRO A 302 -12.77 -9.82 -0.22
C PRO A 302 -13.86 -10.34 -1.16
N GLY A 303 -14.98 -10.79 -0.58
CA GLY A 303 -16.08 -11.41 -1.33
C GLY A 303 -16.72 -10.49 -2.37
N GLU A 304 -16.81 -9.20 -2.06
CA GLU A 304 -17.33 -8.16 -2.94
C GLU A 304 -16.49 -7.94 -4.21
N ALA A 305 -15.28 -8.49 -4.27
CA ALA A 305 -14.42 -8.41 -5.45
C ALA A 305 -14.81 -9.44 -6.52
N PHE A 306 -15.54 -10.51 -6.17
CA PHE A 306 -15.90 -11.58 -7.11
C PHE A 306 -17.20 -11.27 -7.88
N THR A 307 -17.22 -11.54 -9.17
CA THR A 307 -18.43 -11.41 -10.00
C THR A 307 -19.34 -12.63 -9.84
N GLN A 308 -20.53 -12.45 -9.29
CA GLN A 308 -21.49 -13.56 -9.08
C GLN A 308 -22.14 -14.07 -10.38
N GLN A 309 -22.01 -13.34 -11.49
CA GLN A 309 -22.68 -13.63 -12.76
C GLN A 309 -21.96 -14.67 -13.63
N SER A 310 -20.74 -15.05 -13.26
CA SER A 310 -19.87 -15.93 -14.05
C SER A 310 -19.22 -17.00 -13.18
N GLN A 311 -18.83 -18.11 -13.81
CA GLN A 311 -18.04 -19.12 -13.13
C GLN A 311 -16.66 -18.52 -12.82
N THR A 312 -16.19 -18.68 -11.59
CA THR A 312 -14.89 -18.16 -11.17
C THR A 312 -13.90 -19.31 -11.04
N THR A 313 -12.76 -19.23 -11.71
CA THR A 313 -11.62 -20.12 -11.52
C THR A 313 -10.55 -19.43 -10.68
N ILE A 314 -9.96 -20.16 -9.75
CA ILE A 314 -8.93 -19.65 -8.85
C ILE A 314 -7.76 -20.63 -8.81
N VAL A 315 -6.54 -20.11 -8.99
CA VAL A 315 -5.28 -20.85 -8.84
C VAL A 315 -4.42 -20.15 -7.81
N GLY A 316 -4.14 -20.82 -6.70
CA GLY A 316 -3.20 -20.37 -5.69
C GLY A 316 -1.95 -21.24 -5.70
N LEU A 317 -0.77 -20.61 -5.64
CA LEU A 317 0.54 -21.28 -5.56
C LEU A 317 1.39 -20.63 -4.47
N PHE A 318 1.92 -21.42 -3.54
CA PHE A 318 2.83 -20.96 -2.49
C PHE A 318 4.16 -21.67 -2.66
N TYR A 319 5.14 -20.97 -3.26
CA TYR A 319 6.40 -21.54 -3.71
C TYR A 319 7.40 -21.71 -2.56
N HIS A 320 7.94 -22.91 -2.41
CA HIS A 320 8.87 -23.24 -1.33
C HIS A 320 10.29 -22.73 -1.58
N ASN A 321 10.77 -22.75 -2.82
CA ASN A 321 12.20 -22.54 -3.12
C ASN A 321 12.49 -21.43 -4.13
N MET A 322 11.48 -20.90 -4.83
CA MET A 322 11.68 -19.93 -5.93
C MET A 322 12.39 -18.65 -5.48
N HIS A 323 12.18 -18.22 -4.23
CA HIS A 323 12.80 -17.03 -3.67
C HIS A 323 14.34 -17.12 -3.60
N ASN A 324 14.89 -18.34 -3.46
CA ASN A 324 16.34 -18.55 -3.31
C ASN A 324 17.13 -18.25 -4.59
N TYR A 325 16.47 -18.21 -5.75
CA TYR A 325 17.13 -17.90 -7.02
C TYR A 325 17.27 -16.39 -7.26
N TYR A 326 16.66 -15.56 -6.42
CA TYR A 326 16.76 -14.10 -6.48
C TYR A 326 17.73 -13.58 -5.40
N LYS A 327 19.04 -13.74 -5.64
CA LYS A 327 20.08 -13.43 -4.65
C LYS A 327 20.35 -11.93 -4.50
N GLU A 328 20.64 -11.24 -5.60
CA GLU A 328 20.90 -9.79 -5.60
C GLU A 328 20.21 -9.12 -6.79
N ILE A 329 19.18 -8.34 -6.49
CA ILE A 329 18.41 -7.59 -7.46
C ILE A 329 18.97 -6.16 -7.51
N SER A 330 19.39 -5.74 -8.70
CA SER A 330 19.81 -4.34 -8.93
C SER A 330 18.58 -3.43 -8.87
N PRO A 331 18.57 -2.34 -8.08
CA PRO A 331 17.46 -1.38 -8.05
C PRO A 331 17.12 -0.82 -9.44
N LEU A 332 18.14 -0.64 -10.29
CA LEU A 332 17.98 -0.13 -11.66
C LEU A 332 17.29 -1.12 -12.61
N LYS A 333 17.22 -2.41 -12.24
CA LYS A 333 16.52 -3.46 -12.98
C LYS A 333 15.14 -3.74 -12.37
N THR A 334 14.55 -2.78 -11.65
CA THR A 334 13.22 -2.88 -11.04
C THR A 334 12.37 -1.66 -11.41
N LYS A 335 11.05 -1.80 -11.32
CA LYS A 335 10.08 -0.70 -11.39
C LYS A 335 9.71 -0.22 -9.98
N ILE A 336 10.71 -0.10 -9.09
CA ILE A 336 10.54 0.40 -7.72
C ILE A 336 11.29 1.73 -7.61
N ASN A 337 10.56 2.83 -7.79
CA ASN A 337 11.15 4.16 -7.92
C ASN A 337 12.01 4.54 -6.71
N GLU A 338 11.52 4.28 -5.50
CA GLU A 338 12.20 4.64 -4.26
C GLU A 338 13.51 3.87 -4.04
N ALA A 339 13.67 2.70 -4.66
CA ALA A 339 14.89 1.92 -4.54
C ALA A 339 16.01 2.48 -5.43
N THR A 340 15.66 3.20 -6.50
CA THR A 340 16.63 3.79 -7.44
C THR A 340 17.46 4.91 -6.83
N ASP A 341 16.94 5.57 -5.79
CA ASP A 341 17.66 6.56 -4.98
C ASP A 341 18.92 5.96 -4.32
N PHE A 342 18.92 4.64 -4.09
CA PHE A 342 20.02 3.88 -3.48
C PHE A 342 20.56 2.81 -4.43
N LYS A 343 20.80 3.18 -5.69
CA LYS A 343 21.25 2.27 -6.77
C LYS A 343 22.40 1.32 -6.43
N ASP A 344 23.30 1.72 -5.53
CA ASP A 344 24.48 0.92 -5.13
C ASP A 344 24.15 -0.13 -4.04
N HIS A 345 22.94 -0.09 -3.47
CA HIS A 345 22.47 -1.00 -2.43
C HIS A 345 21.51 -2.03 -3.03
N LYS A 346 21.98 -3.26 -3.17
CA LYS A 346 21.21 -4.35 -3.77
C LYS A 346 19.96 -4.68 -2.97
N ILE A 347 18.92 -5.11 -3.67
CA ILE A 347 17.66 -5.59 -3.12
C ILE A 347 17.73 -7.12 -3.01
N GLN A 348 17.20 -7.69 -1.95
CA GLN A 348 17.13 -9.13 -1.73
C GLN A 348 15.68 -9.56 -1.47
N VAL A 349 15.34 -10.80 -1.83
CA VAL A 349 14.01 -11.35 -1.48
C VAL A 349 14.01 -11.75 0.00
N ALA A 350 13.02 -11.26 0.74
CA ALA A 350 12.90 -11.46 2.18
C ALA A 350 11.76 -12.40 2.58
N SER A 351 10.98 -12.94 1.64
CA SER A 351 9.90 -13.90 1.92
C SER A 351 9.81 -15.00 0.87
N PHE A 352 8.98 -16.01 1.13
CA PHE A 352 8.51 -16.91 0.07
C PHE A 352 7.68 -16.15 -0.98
N LEU A 353 7.56 -16.73 -2.18
CA LEU A 353 6.67 -16.24 -3.23
C LEU A 353 5.28 -16.87 -3.07
N ILE A 354 4.25 -16.04 -3.21
CA ILE A 354 2.85 -16.48 -3.20
C ILE A 354 2.14 -15.92 -4.43
N SER A 355 1.51 -16.77 -5.22
CA SER A 355 0.74 -16.40 -6.41
C SER A 355 -0.73 -16.73 -6.21
N LEU A 356 -1.58 -15.84 -6.69
CA LEU A 356 -3.01 -16.07 -6.78
C LEU A 356 -3.52 -15.47 -8.07
N LYS A 357 -4.08 -16.31 -8.94
CA LYS A 357 -4.73 -15.90 -10.19
C LYS A 357 -6.20 -16.26 -10.13
N VAL A 358 -7.05 -15.35 -10.58
CA VAL A 358 -8.52 -15.49 -10.57
C VAL A 358 -9.03 -15.08 -11.94
N GLU A 359 -9.87 -15.93 -12.55
CA GLU A 359 -10.57 -15.65 -13.81
C GLU A 359 -12.09 -15.81 -13.62
N PRO A 360 -12.93 -14.84 -14.03
CA PRO A 360 -12.55 -13.52 -14.52
C PRO A 360 -11.88 -12.66 -13.43
N SER A 361 -11.06 -11.69 -13.85
CA SER A 361 -10.33 -10.82 -12.93
C SER A 361 -11.28 -10.12 -11.94
N PRO A 362 -10.99 -10.12 -10.63
CA PRO A 362 -11.86 -9.52 -9.64
C PRO A 362 -11.90 -8.00 -9.76
N ALA A 363 -13.03 -7.42 -9.36
CA ALA A 363 -13.28 -5.99 -9.38
C ALA A 363 -12.57 -5.28 -8.22
N LEU A 364 -11.27 -5.05 -8.35
CA LEU A 364 -10.43 -4.40 -7.35
C LEU A 364 -10.31 -2.88 -7.59
N SER A 365 -10.02 -2.12 -6.53
CA SER A 365 -9.90 -0.66 -6.60
C SER A 365 -8.65 -0.21 -7.37
N VAL A 366 -8.83 0.45 -8.51
CA VAL A 366 -7.75 0.87 -9.44
C VAL A 366 -6.62 1.67 -8.77
N ASN A 367 -6.87 2.47 -7.73
CA ASN A 367 -5.89 3.42 -7.19
C ASN A 367 -5.51 3.19 -5.71
N LEU A 368 -5.71 1.99 -5.17
CA LEU A 368 -5.47 1.68 -3.75
C LEU A 368 -6.20 2.62 -2.76
N SER A 369 -7.18 3.37 -3.24
CA SER A 369 -7.84 4.47 -2.53
C SER A 369 -9.26 4.12 -2.10
N GLY A 370 -9.79 3.00 -2.59
CA GLY A 370 -11.07 2.43 -2.20
C GLY A 370 -10.97 0.94 -1.92
N ALA A 371 -12.11 0.33 -1.65
CA ALA A 371 -12.29 -1.12 -1.54
C ALA A 371 -12.93 -1.67 -2.83
N PRO A 372 -12.79 -2.96 -3.13
CA PRO A 372 -12.00 -3.96 -2.40
C PRO A 372 -10.51 -3.98 -2.82
N LEU A 373 -9.66 -4.36 -1.87
CA LEU A 373 -8.23 -4.62 -2.06
C LEU A 373 -7.91 -6.03 -1.55
N ILE A 374 -6.95 -6.69 -2.19
CA ILE A 374 -6.44 -7.95 -1.65
C ILE A 374 -5.47 -7.65 -0.51
N LYS A 375 -5.50 -8.51 0.51
CA LYS A 375 -4.57 -8.45 1.63
C LYS A 375 -3.60 -9.61 1.55
N ILE A 376 -2.32 -9.32 1.61
CA ILE A 376 -1.25 -10.30 1.58
C ILE A 376 -0.48 -10.19 2.89
N VAL A 377 -0.23 -11.31 3.56
CA VAL A 377 0.60 -11.37 4.76
C VAL A 377 1.70 -12.37 4.50
N LEU A 378 2.95 -11.92 4.64
CA LEU A 378 4.13 -12.74 4.40
C LEU A 378 5.10 -12.60 5.57
N THR A 379 5.50 -13.74 6.15
CA THR A 379 6.58 -13.84 7.14
C THR A 379 7.92 -13.74 6.43
N HIS A 380 8.86 -13.05 7.05
CA HIS A 380 10.18 -12.89 6.48
C HIS A 380 11.08 -14.11 6.78
N VAL A 381 11.87 -14.50 5.79
CA VAL A 381 12.82 -15.59 5.83
C VAL A 381 14.21 -15.00 5.60
N LEU A 382 14.74 -14.37 6.64
CA LEU A 382 16.05 -13.72 6.58
C LEU A 382 17.15 -14.71 7.00
N ASN A 383 18.23 -14.76 6.21
CA ASN A 383 19.46 -15.42 6.63
C ASN A 383 20.18 -14.60 7.72
N LYS A 384 21.24 -15.16 8.31
CA LYS A 384 21.96 -14.51 9.43
C LYS A 384 22.55 -13.15 9.05
N GLU A 385 23.08 -13.03 7.85
CA GLU A 385 23.71 -11.80 7.36
C GLU A 385 22.66 -10.72 7.12
N GLN A 386 21.59 -11.06 6.41
CA GLN A 386 20.43 -10.20 6.18
C GLN A 386 19.84 -9.69 7.50
N TYR A 387 19.66 -10.57 8.48
CA TYR A 387 19.12 -10.18 9.79
C TYR A 387 20.10 -9.24 10.53
N SER A 388 21.40 -9.54 10.52
CA SER A 388 22.40 -8.68 11.15
C SER A 388 22.46 -7.30 10.51
N LEU A 389 22.35 -7.20 9.19
CA LEU A 389 22.32 -5.92 8.48
C LEU A 389 21.04 -5.15 8.77
N ALA A 390 19.89 -5.82 8.77
CA ALA A 390 18.59 -5.20 8.99
C ALA A 390 18.33 -4.76 10.45
N SER A 391 18.95 -5.44 11.42
CA SER A 391 18.83 -5.11 12.86
C SER A 391 19.84 -4.05 13.32
N ASN A 392 20.83 -3.72 12.50
CA ASN A 392 21.80 -2.70 12.82
C ASN A 392 21.16 -1.30 12.80
N GLN A 393 21.24 -0.59 13.93
CA GLN A 393 20.65 0.74 14.11
C GLN A 393 21.27 1.81 13.20
N SER A 394 22.46 1.57 12.65
CA SER A 394 23.10 2.44 11.65
C SER A 394 22.53 2.26 10.24
N ASN A 395 21.60 1.31 10.03
CA ASN A 395 20.99 1.05 8.74
C ASN A 395 19.49 1.37 8.76
N LYS A 396 19.00 1.84 7.62
CA LYS A 396 17.59 1.95 7.28
C LYS A 396 17.19 0.77 6.41
N VAL A 397 16.07 0.15 6.75
CA VAL A 397 15.53 -1.00 6.02
C VAL A 397 14.28 -0.57 5.27
N PHE A 398 14.27 -0.81 3.96
CA PHE A 398 13.10 -0.67 3.12
C PHE A 398 12.53 -2.05 2.81
N LEU A 399 11.21 -2.19 2.98
CA LEU A 399 10.48 -3.41 2.70
C LEU A 399 9.39 -3.10 1.67
N TYR A 400 9.51 -3.71 0.49
CA TYR A 400 8.62 -3.47 -0.63
C TYR A 400 7.69 -4.66 -0.82
N CYS A 401 6.40 -4.39 -0.92
CA CYS A 401 5.42 -5.33 -1.44
C CYS A 401 5.54 -5.35 -2.96
N ALA A 402 6.10 -6.42 -3.52
CA ALA A 402 6.44 -6.47 -4.92
C ALA A 402 5.87 -7.69 -5.63
N PHE A 403 5.72 -7.58 -6.94
CA PHE A 403 5.30 -8.63 -7.85
C PHE A 403 6.19 -8.67 -9.09
N LEU A 404 6.24 -9.80 -9.80
CA LEU A 404 6.86 -9.88 -11.12
C LEU A 404 5.90 -9.36 -12.19
N ASP A 405 6.29 -8.27 -12.83
CA ASP A 405 5.60 -7.66 -13.96
C ASP A 405 6.12 -8.24 -15.29
N TYR A 406 5.28 -9.03 -15.94
CA TYR A 406 5.55 -9.68 -17.23
C TYR A 406 5.16 -8.83 -18.45
N SER A 407 4.87 -7.53 -18.29
CA SER A 407 4.71 -6.60 -19.43
C SER A 407 5.95 -6.56 -20.32
N THR A 408 7.11 -6.91 -19.75
CA THR A 408 8.33 -7.23 -20.48
C THR A 408 8.57 -8.73 -20.44
N LYS A 409 9.14 -9.31 -21.50
CA LYS A 409 9.38 -10.78 -21.60
C LYS A 409 10.24 -11.37 -20.48
N GLU A 410 10.96 -10.55 -19.72
CA GLU A 410 11.92 -11.00 -18.70
C GLU A 410 11.34 -11.06 -17.28
N GLY A 411 10.15 -10.51 -17.04
CA GLY A 411 9.54 -10.45 -15.69
C GLY A 411 10.32 -9.56 -14.73
N VAL A 412 9.86 -8.32 -14.51
CA VAL A 412 10.57 -7.30 -13.72
C VAL A 412 9.86 -7.05 -12.40
N TRP A 413 10.61 -6.99 -11.29
CA TRP A 413 10.02 -6.66 -9.99
C TRP A 413 9.44 -5.24 -9.97
N SER A 414 8.20 -5.10 -9.53
CA SER A 414 7.47 -3.84 -9.41
C SER A 414 6.70 -3.78 -8.09
N ASN A 415 6.55 -2.58 -7.53
CA ASN A 415 5.64 -2.32 -6.40
C ASN A 415 4.35 -1.59 -6.84
N GLU A 416 4.14 -1.40 -8.14
CA GLU A 416 2.97 -0.70 -8.67
C GLU A 416 1.66 -1.41 -8.26
N GLY A 417 0.69 -0.64 -7.79
CA GLY A 417 -0.59 -1.22 -7.34
C GLY A 417 -0.48 -2.03 -6.05
N CYS A 418 0.63 -1.95 -5.31
CA CYS A 418 0.80 -2.55 -4.00
C CYS A 418 1.38 -1.56 -2.99
N VAL A 419 0.89 -1.61 -1.76
CA VAL A 419 1.44 -0.82 -0.64
C VAL A 419 1.60 -1.68 0.60
N ARG A 420 2.73 -1.51 1.29
CA ARG A 420 2.94 -2.11 2.61
C ARG A 420 2.16 -1.31 3.65
N SER A 421 1.15 -1.92 4.27
CA SER A 421 0.29 -1.27 5.25
C SER A 421 0.83 -1.39 6.68
N SER A 422 1.48 -2.49 7.02
CA SER A 422 2.04 -2.73 8.36
C SER A 422 3.08 -3.86 8.36
N GLY A 423 3.70 -4.08 9.52
CA GLY A 423 4.63 -5.19 9.77
C GLY A 423 5.93 -4.73 10.41
N ASN A 424 6.86 -5.66 10.59
CA ASN A 424 8.18 -5.43 11.17
C ASN A 424 9.25 -6.27 10.44
N LEU A 425 10.42 -6.49 11.03
CA LEU A 425 11.47 -7.34 10.41
C LEU A 425 11.10 -8.82 10.31
N THR A 426 10.02 -9.27 10.95
CA THR A 426 9.58 -10.68 10.95
C THR A 426 8.41 -10.95 10.01
N TYR A 427 7.64 -9.93 9.60
CA TYR A 427 6.54 -10.07 8.64
C TYR A 427 6.14 -8.72 8.03
N SER A 428 5.49 -8.77 6.88
CA SER A 428 4.86 -7.61 6.24
C SER A 428 3.42 -7.91 5.84
N VAL A 429 2.59 -6.87 5.89
CA VAL A 429 1.22 -6.87 5.38
C VAL A 429 1.15 -5.93 4.19
N CYS A 430 0.69 -6.45 3.05
CA CYS A 430 0.51 -5.70 1.82
C CYS A 430 -0.98 -5.58 1.48
N LEU A 431 -1.34 -4.44 0.91
CA LEU A 431 -2.62 -4.22 0.25
C LEU A 431 -2.36 -3.97 -1.22
N CYS A 432 -2.98 -4.76 -2.10
CA CYS A 432 -2.79 -4.65 -3.54
C CYS A 432 -4.12 -4.56 -4.29
N ASN A 433 -4.10 -3.95 -5.47
CA ASN A 433 -5.26 -3.81 -6.36
C ASN A 433 -5.24 -4.76 -7.57
N HIS A 434 -4.35 -5.74 -7.56
CA HIS A 434 -4.22 -6.73 -8.63
C HIS A 434 -3.88 -8.09 -8.02
N LEU A 435 -3.96 -9.12 -8.87
CA LEU A 435 -3.66 -10.50 -8.54
C LEU A 435 -2.61 -11.01 -9.51
N THR A 436 -1.46 -11.37 -8.97
CA THR A 436 -0.27 -11.83 -9.70
C THR A 436 0.50 -12.80 -8.77
N ASN A 437 1.82 -12.75 -8.81
CA ASN A 437 2.73 -13.38 -7.86
C ASN A 437 3.34 -12.30 -6.95
N PHE A 438 3.57 -12.59 -5.68
CA PHE A 438 4.00 -11.58 -4.71
C PHE A 438 5.13 -12.10 -3.84
N ALA A 439 6.03 -11.19 -3.47
CA ALA A 439 7.04 -11.37 -2.45
C ALA A 439 7.32 -10.06 -1.71
N ILE A 440 7.98 -10.17 -0.55
CA ILE A 440 8.57 -9.03 0.13
C ILE A 440 10.01 -8.89 -0.34
N LEU A 441 10.36 -7.73 -0.86
CA LEU A 441 11.73 -7.37 -1.17
C LEU A 441 12.29 -6.48 -0.06
N MET A 442 13.57 -6.65 0.26
CA MET A 442 14.26 -5.91 1.30
C MET A 442 15.50 -5.23 0.73
N GLN A 443 15.64 -3.93 1.01
CA GLN A 443 16.85 -3.16 0.73
C GLN A 443 17.36 -2.56 2.04
N VAL A 444 18.65 -2.71 2.31
CA VAL A 444 19.30 -2.18 3.52
C VAL A 444 20.27 -1.09 3.10
N VAL A 445 20.11 0.11 3.67
CA VAL A 445 20.86 1.31 3.28
C VAL A 445 21.43 1.98 4.54
N PRO A 446 22.71 2.36 4.59
CA PRO A 446 23.29 3.10 5.71
C PRO A 446 22.57 4.43 5.98
N LEU A 447 22.32 4.76 7.24
CA LEU A 447 21.68 6.01 7.67
C LEU A 447 22.50 7.26 7.30
N GLU A 448 23.81 7.14 7.16
CA GLU A 448 24.71 8.22 6.78
C GLU A 448 24.32 8.86 5.44
N LEU A 449 23.67 8.10 4.55
CA LEU A 449 23.19 8.57 3.24
C LEU A 449 21.92 9.43 3.33
N PHE A 450 21.28 9.50 4.50
CA PHE A 450 20.09 10.31 4.77
C PHE A 450 20.40 11.60 5.53
N VAL A 451 21.67 11.84 5.88
CA VAL A 451 22.07 13.06 6.56
C VAL A 451 22.13 14.19 5.52
N PRO A 452 21.34 15.27 5.66
CA PRO A 452 21.48 16.41 4.79
C PRO A 452 22.87 17.01 4.97
N VAL A 453 23.54 17.30 3.85
CA VAL A 453 24.73 18.18 3.84
C VAL A 453 24.25 19.58 4.23
N SER A 454 24.15 19.83 5.52
CA SER A 454 23.74 21.11 6.10
C SER A 454 24.49 21.26 7.41
N ASP A 455 25.82 21.39 7.31
CA ASP A 455 26.67 22.17 8.22
C ASP A 455 28.14 22.04 7.77
N CYS A 456 28.43 22.59 6.59
CA CYS A 456 29.76 23.16 6.32
C CYS A 456 29.57 24.68 6.23
N ALA A 457 29.25 25.31 7.36
CA ALA A 457 29.49 26.73 7.51
C ALA A 457 31.00 26.93 7.52
N ILE A 458 31.53 27.37 6.37
CA ILE A 458 32.86 27.95 6.24
C ILE A 458 32.93 29.11 7.24
N SER A 459 33.58 28.90 8.38
CA SER A 459 33.99 29.99 9.25
C SER A 459 35.11 30.76 8.54
N GLN A 460 34.76 31.75 7.73
CA GLN A 460 35.70 32.82 7.41
C GLN A 460 35.88 33.71 8.66
N PRO A 461 37.12 34.07 9.02
CA PRO A 461 37.37 34.93 10.16
C PRO A 461 36.97 36.37 9.81
N SER A 462 36.07 36.95 10.60
CA SER A 462 35.74 38.36 10.52
C SER A 462 36.91 39.21 11.03
N SER A 463 37.34 40.11 10.18
CA SER A 463 38.31 41.16 10.45
C SER A 463 37.77 42.14 11.50
N SER A 464 38.54 42.36 12.56
CA SER A 464 38.42 43.57 13.39
C SER A 464 39.80 44.20 13.55
N SER A 465 39.90 45.45 13.10
CA SER A 465 41.08 46.32 13.23
C SER A 465 41.21 46.88 14.66
N PRO A 466 42.40 47.37 15.04
CA PRO A 466 42.97 47.16 16.37
C PRO A 466 42.74 48.33 17.34
N ALA A 467 42.76 48.01 18.64
CA ALA A 467 42.91 48.99 19.72
C ALA A 467 44.40 49.15 20.10
N HIS A 468 44.82 50.41 20.17
CA HIS A 468 46.13 50.88 20.66
C HIS A 468 46.39 50.50 22.13
N THR A 469 47.62 50.11 22.46
CA THR A 469 48.47 50.65 23.56
C THR A 469 49.84 49.92 23.60
N PRO A 470 50.90 50.49 24.24
CA PRO A 470 52.24 50.52 23.63
C PRO A 470 53.37 49.81 24.43
N VAL A 471 54.52 49.70 23.76
CA VAL A 471 55.94 49.62 24.24
C VAL A 471 56.39 48.35 24.98
N ALA A 472 57.34 47.62 24.39
CA ALA A 472 58.75 47.60 24.84
C ALA A 472 59.63 46.68 23.96
N ASP A 473 60.84 47.17 23.71
CA ASP A 473 61.90 46.64 22.86
C ASP A 473 62.47 45.27 23.27
N GLY A 474 63.05 44.55 22.29
CA GLY A 474 63.88 43.37 22.54
C GLY A 474 64.30 42.63 21.26
N GLU A 475 65.57 42.77 20.91
CA GLU A 475 66.29 42.35 19.69
C GLU A 475 66.23 40.86 19.30
N GLY A 476 66.43 40.60 17.99
CA GLY A 476 67.46 39.64 17.54
C GLY A 476 67.02 38.42 16.70
N GLY A 477 67.52 38.37 15.46
CA GLY A 477 68.17 37.15 14.93
C GLY A 477 67.40 36.23 13.96
N THR A 478 67.51 36.54 12.67
CA THR A 478 67.79 35.65 11.52
C THR A 478 67.61 34.11 11.62
N GLY A 479 66.88 33.56 10.64
CA GLY A 479 67.39 32.42 9.85
C GLY A 479 66.57 31.11 9.90
N PRO A 480 66.38 30.41 8.76
CA PRO A 480 65.28 29.45 8.55
C PRO A 480 65.73 27.98 8.64
N LEU A 481 64.76 27.04 8.66
CA LEU A 481 64.74 25.75 7.91
C LEU A 481 63.80 24.72 8.59
N SER A 482 62.78 24.27 7.84
CA SER A 482 62.08 22.98 8.03
C SER A 482 62.99 21.82 7.58
N PRO A 483 62.57 20.52 7.53
CA PRO A 483 61.38 19.84 8.08
C PRO A 483 61.72 18.44 8.73
N ALA A 484 60.66 17.70 9.09
CA ALA A 484 60.52 16.23 9.02
C ALA A 484 60.74 15.36 10.28
N GLY A 485 59.90 14.31 10.35
CA GLY A 485 60.05 13.12 11.20
C GLY A 485 58.96 13.01 12.28
N SER A 486 57.80 12.43 12.01
CA SER A 486 57.47 10.99 11.95
C SER A 486 57.06 10.37 13.29
N SER A 487 55.96 9.61 13.23
CA SER A 487 55.65 8.41 14.04
C SER A 487 55.41 8.57 15.54
N THR A 488 54.17 8.32 15.99
CA THR A 488 53.78 7.12 16.79
C THR A 488 52.33 7.22 17.28
N ALA A 489 51.51 6.21 17.02
CA ALA A 489 50.27 5.90 17.76
C ALA A 489 50.62 5.18 19.09
N PRO A 490 49.69 4.62 19.88
CA PRO A 490 48.26 4.90 20.15
C PRO A 490 47.98 5.08 21.67
N VAL A 491 46.85 5.67 22.10
CA VAL A 491 46.32 5.41 23.46
C VAL A 491 44.77 5.38 23.45
N SER A 492 44.25 4.32 24.05
CA SER A 492 42.85 3.98 24.32
C SER A 492 42.36 4.64 25.62
N GLN A 493 41.07 5.04 25.68
CA GLN A 493 40.12 5.04 26.83
C GLN A 493 38.87 5.85 26.39
N ALA A 494 37.63 5.34 26.29
CA ALA A 494 36.74 4.66 27.25
C ALA A 494 36.04 5.57 28.30
N LEU A 495 34.84 6.04 27.92
CA LEU A 495 33.54 6.09 28.62
C LEU A 495 33.20 6.95 29.89
N SER A 496 31.93 7.38 29.84
CA SER A 496 30.94 7.73 30.89
C SER A 496 30.90 9.20 31.34
N LEU A 497 29.74 9.85 31.46
CA LEU A 497 28.32 9.43 31.56
C LEU A 497 27.44 10.01 30.45
#